data_AF-A0A914Z1P2-F1
#
_entry.id   AF-A0A914Z1P2-F1
#
_cell.length_a   1.000
_cell.length_b   1.000
_cell.length_c   1.000
_cell.angle_alpha   90.00
_cell.angle_beta   90.00
_cell.angle_gamma   90.00
#
_symmetry.space_group_name_H-M   'P 1'
#
loop_
_entity.id
_entity.type
_entity.pdbx_description
1 polymer ?
#
loop_
_entity_poly.entity_id
_entity_poly.type
_entity_poly.pdbx_seq_one_letter_code
_entity_poly.pdbx_strand_id
1 'polypeptide(L)'
;MSWSQRRGAWDEGQILTIKNLYVVTALTWKPDGSTILCGNLSGLVLSIDCALKRALIKNQFETTFVSPSQVVVRDINSDARCIVRSEKGLSITDIRVMGRTSRYVIAYTASTLIMVDRETEKVCIYKFVEKVFYNF
;
A
#
# COMPACT_ATOMS: atom_id res chain seq x y z
N MET A 1 -7.08 -10.83 -4.66
CA MET A 1 -8.36 -10.21 -5.04
C MET A 1 -8.25 -8.71 -4.78
N SER A 2 -8.55 -7.86 -5.76
CA SER A 2 -8.59 -6.40 -5.58
C SER A 2 -9.96 -5.88 -5.99
N TRP A 3 -10.56 -4.99 -5.20
CA TRP A 3 -11.83 -4.39 -5.54
C TRP A 3 -11.65 -3.38 -6.67
N SER A 4 -12.37 -3.59 -7.77
CA SER A 4 -12.37 -2.69 -8.92
C SER A 4 -13.54 -1.73 -8.82
N GLN A 5 -13.28 -0.50 -8.37
CA GLN A 5 -14.32 0.54 -8.26
C GLN A 5 -15.02 0.82 -9.61
N ARG A 6 -14.29 0.68 -10.73
CA ARG A 6 -14.86 0.87 -12.08
C ARG A 6 -15.83 -0.24 -12.49
N ARG A 7 -15.56 -1.48 -12.08
CA ARG A 7 -16.37 -2.65 -12.45
C ARG A 7 -17.42 -3.00 -11.40
N GLY A 8 -17.31 -2.48 -10.18
CA GLY A 8 -18.14 -2.88 -9.05
C GLY A 8 -17.99 -4.36 -8.71
N ALA A 9 -16.80 -4.93 -8.95
CA ALA A 9 -16.53 -6.35 -8.79
C ALA A 9 -15.14 -6.61 -8.22
N TRP A 10 -14.95 -7.80 -7.65
CA TRP A 10 -13.64 -8.29 -7.25
C TRP A 10 -12.89 -8.80 -8.46
N ASP A 11 -11.73 -8.20 -8.73
CA ASP A 11 -10.78 -8.75 -9.69
C ASP A 11 -9.98 -9.85 -8.97
N GLU A 12 -10.12 -11.09 -9.45
CA GLU A 12 -9.28 -12.21 -9.02
C GLU A 12 -7.86 -12.00 -9.55
N GLY A 13 -6.90 -12.16 -8.65
CA GLY A 13 -5.48 -12.07 -9.00
C GLY A 13 -4.93 -13.42 -9.42
N GLN A 14 -3.62 -13.49 -9.60
CA GLN A 14 -2.94 -14.76 -9.83
C GLN A 14 -3.14 -15.72 -8.64
N ILE A 15 -3.53 -16.96 -8.95
CA ILE A 15 -3.71 -18.02 -7.94
C ILE A 15 -2.33 -18.59 -7.61
N LEU A 16 -1.93 -18.52 -6.34
CA LEU A 16 -0.71 -19.15 -5.83
C LEU A 16 -1.04 -20.59 -5.39
N THR A 17 -0.60 -21.59 -6.17
CA THR A 17 -0.78 -23.00 -5.82
C THR A 17 0.48 -23.53 -5.14
N ILE A 18 0.37 -23.90 -3.86
CA ILE A 18 1.47 -24.49 -3.08
C ILE A 18 1.21 -25.99 -2.92
N LYS A 19 2.07 -26.81 -3.52
CA LYS A 19 1.98 -28.28 -3.40
C LYS A 19 2.35 -28.70 -1.98
N ASN A 20 1.67 -29.72 -1.46
CA ASN A 20 1.95 -30.34 -0.16
C ASN A 20 1.84 -29.37 1.03
N LEU A 21 0.95 -28.38 0.95
CA LEU A 21 0.69 -27.47 2.07
C LEU A 21 0.01 -28.16 3.27
N TYR A 22 -0.60 -29.33 3.05
CA TYR A 22 -1.40 -30.08 4.02
C TYR A 22 -2.46 -29.18 4.70
N VAL A 23 -2.91 -29.54 5.91
CA VAL A 23 -3.90 -28.76 6.66
C VAL A 23 -3.22 -27.51 7.24
N VAL A 24 -3.76 -26.34 6.88
CA VAL A 24 -3.41 -25.05 7.48
C VAL A 24 -4.02 -24.99 8.88
N THR A 25 -3.19 -24.82 9.89
CA THR A 25 -3.59 -24.80 11.32
C THR A 25 -3.64 -23.39 11.89
N ALA A 26 -2.87 -22.46 11.34
CA ALA A 26 -2.85 -21.07 11.76
C ALA A 26 -2.63 -20.15 10.55
N LEU A 27 -3.27 -18.99 10.54
CA LEU A 27 -3.08 -17.97 9.53
C LEU A 27 -3.20 -16.59 10.19
N THR A 28 -2.25 -15.70 9.90
CA THR A 28 -2.29 -14.33 10.40
C THR A 28 -1.80 -13.34 9.36
N TRP A 29 -2.37 -12.14 9.41
CA TRP A 29 -1.96 -11.02 8.57
C TRP A 29 -1.05 -10.11 9.37
N LYS A 30 0.02 -9.66 8.72
CA LYS A 30 0.77 -8.52 9.23
C LYS A 30 -0.16 -7.29 9.26
N PRO A 31 -0.16 -6.44 10.31
CA PRO A 31 -1.07 -5.30 10.43
C PRO A 31 -0.99 -4.28 9.28
N ASP A 32 0.15 -4.22 8.59
CA ASP A 32 0.35 -3.39 7.40
C ASP A 32 -0.25 -4.00 6.12
N GLY A 33 -0.76 -5.24 6.18
CA GLY A 33 -1.31 -6.00 5.07
C GLY A 33 -0.29 -6.53 4.07
N SER A 34 1.01 -6.29 4.29
CA SER A 34 2.06 -6.59 3.30
C SER A 34 2.44 -8.06 3.20
N THR A 35 2.15 -8.85 4.24
CA THR A 35 2.58 -10.26 4.32
C THR A 35 1.52 -11.09 5.05
N ILE A 36 1.30 -12.30 4.56
CA ILE A 36 0.51 -13.34 5.23
C ILE A 36 1.48 -14.37 5.81
N LEU A 37 1.28 -14.74 7.06
CA LEU A 37 1.96 -15.86 7.70
C LEU A 37 0.98 -17.02 7.86
N CYS A 38 1.44 -18.23 7.52
CA CYS A 38 0.64 -19.45 7.56
C CYS A 38 1.44 -20.57 8.24
N GLY A 39 0.81 -21.27 9.16
CA GLY A 39 1.32 -22.49 9.79
C GLY A 39 0.54 -23.72 9.32
N ASN A 40 1.22 -24.86 9.17
CA ASN A 40 0.57 -26.13 8.84
C ASN A 40 0.72 -27.20 9.95
N LEU A 41 0.00 -28.31 9.80
CA LEU A 41 0.03 -29.44 10.73
C LEU A 41 1.42 -30.05 10.92
N SER A 42 2.25 -30.04 9.87
CA SER A 42 3.61 -30.61 9.89
C SER A 42 4.67 -29.67 10.48
N GLY A 43 4.29 -28.49 10.97
CA GLY A 43 5.21 -27.50 11.54
C GLY A 43 5.88 -26.57 10.53
N LEU A 44 5.44 -26.56 9.26
CA LEU A 44 5.88 -25.58 8.27
C LEU A 44 5.35 -24.19 8.62
N VAL A 45 6.22 -23.18 8.52
CA VAL A 45 5.86 -21.76 8.59
C VAL A 45 6.13 -21.12 7.23
N LEU A 46 5.09 -20.58 6.61
CA LEU A 46 5.16 -19.90 5.31
C LEU A 46 4.90 -18.41 5.49
N SER A 47 5.74 -17.60 4.84
CA SER A 47 5.59 -16.15 4.73
C SER A 47 5.38 -15.79 3.27
N ILE A 48 4.23 -15.20 2.96
CA ILE A 48 3.82 -14.86 1.60
C ILE A 48 3.69 -13.34 1.49
N ASP A 49 4.54 -12.74 0.65
CA ASP A 49 4.49 -11.31 0.35
C ASP A 49 3.29 -10.98 -0.53
N CYS A 50 2.47 -10.04 -0.06
CA CYS A 50 1.30 -9.52 -0.75
C CYS A 50 1.64 -8.16 -1.37
N ALA A 51 2.10 -8.19 -2.62
CA ALA A 51 2.43 -6.99 -3.39
C ALA A 51 1.76 -7.03 -4.76
N LEU A 52 0.92 -6.04 -5.06
CA LEU A 52 0.32 -5.82 -6.38
C LEU A 52 1.33 -5.22 -7.35
N LYS A 53 2.14 -4.28 -6.86
CA LYS A 53 3.13 -3.56 -7.66
C LYS A 53 4.28 -3.12 -6.77
N ARG A 54 5.51 -3.30 -7.24
CA ARG A 54 6.71 -2.71 -6.63
C ARG A 54 7.33 -1.70 -7.59
N ALA A 55 7.76 -0.56 -7.07
CA ALA A 55 8.48 0.45 -7.84
C ALA A 55 9.53 1.13 -6.98
N LEU A 56 10.62 1.55 -7.62
CA LEU A 56 11.75 2.17 -6.94
C LEU A 56 11.80 3.67 -7.28
N ILE A 57 11.80 4.51 -6.25
CA ILE A 57 11.86 5.96 -6.37
C ILE A 57 13.27 6.42 -5.98
N LYS A 58 13.94 7.16 -6.88
CA LYS A 58 15.29 7.74 -6.67
C LYS A 58 16.34 6.70 -6.24
N ASN A 59 16.17 5.43 -6.62
CA ASN A 59 17.04 4.32 -6.21
C ASN A 59 17.24 4.16 -4.69
N GLN A 60 16.36 4.76 -3.88
CA GLN A 60 16.46 4.80 -2.42
C GLN A 60 15.18 4.30 -1.76
N PHE A 61 14.02 4.61 -2.34
CA PHE A 61 12.73 4.29 -1.74
C PHE A 61 12.00 3.23 -2.54
N GLU A 62 11.80 2.07 -1.95
CA GLU A 62 10.97 1.01 -2.49
C GLU A 62 9.51 1.27 -2.11
N THR A 63 8.65 1.36 -3.12
CA THR A 63 7.20 1.50 -2.96
C THR A 63 6.53 0.19 -3.30
N THR A 64 5.76 -0.35 -2.35
CA THR A 64 5.04 -1.62 -2.50
C THR A 64 3.55 -1.37 -2.33
N PHE A 65 2.79 -1.52 -3.40
CA PHE A 65 1.34 -1.44 -3.39
C PHE A 65 0.78 -2.74 -2.81
N VAL A 66 0.14 -2.65 -1.64
CA VAL A 66 -0.54 -3.77 -0.97
C VAL A 66 -2.01 -3.82 -1.40
N SER A 67 -2.59 -2.66 -1.69
CA SER A 67 -3.94 -2.47 -2.21
C SER A 67 -3.92 -1.27 -3.18
N PRO A 68 -4.87 -1.12 -4.12
CA PRO A 68 -4.97 0.10 -4.92
C PRO A 68 -5.04 1.38 -4.08
N SER A 69 -5.58 1.30 -2.86
CA SER A 69 -5.73 2.41 -1.91
C SER A 69 -4.69 2.44 -0.79
N GLN A 70 -3.72 1.52 -0.78
CA GLN A 70 -2.70 1.42 0.27
C GLN A 70 -1.32 1.05 -0.28
N VAL A 71 -0.33 1.85 0.09
CA VAL A 71 1.07 1.65 -0.30
C VAL A 71 1.98 1.71 0.92
N VAL A 72 2.94 0.79 0.95
CA VAL A 72 4.04 0.79 1.91
C VAL A 72 5.27 1.37 1.21
N VAL A 73 5.86 2.41 1.79
CA VAL A 73 7.11 2.99 1.32
C VAL A 73 8.22 2.63 2.30
N ARG A 74 9.24 1.94 1.81
CA ARG A 74 10.42 1.48 2.54
C ARG A 74 11.65 2.22 2.02
N ASP A 75 12.50 2.66 2.93
CA ASP A 75 13.82 3.19 2.59
C ASP A 75 14.85 2.08 2.65
N ILE A 76 15.60 1.90 1.57
CA ILE A 76 16.54 0.78 1.42
C ILE A 76 17.71 0.91 2.40
N ASN A 77 18.14 2.14 2.71
CA ASN A 77 19.31 2.36 3.54
C ASN A 77 19.02 2.19 5.04
N SER A 78 17.82 2.60 5.48
CA SER A 78 17.43 2.59 6.90
C SER A 78 16.47 1.46 7.26
N ASP A 79 15.92 0.75 6.28
CA ASP A 79 14.74 -0.13 6.39
C ASP A 79 13.53 0.54 7.09
N ALA A 80 13.50 1.87 7.18
CA ALA A 80 12.39 2.60 7.75
C ALA A 80 11.18 2.51 6.82
N ARG A 81 10.02 2.16 7.38
CA ARG A 81 8.78 1.92 6.63
C ARG A 81 7.72 2.91 7.03
N CYS A 82 6.94 3.37 6.06
CA CYS A 82 5.79 4.21 6.29
C CYS A 82 4.62 3.72 5.43
N ILE A 83 3.42 3.81 5.99
CA ILE A 83 2.20 3.32 5.35
C ILE A 83 1.38 4.52 4.90
N VAL A 84 1.05 4.55 3.62
CA VAL A 84 0.15 5.54 3.04
C VAL A 84 -1.17 4.84 2.71
N ARG A 85 -2.25 5.24 3.37
CA ARG A 85 -3.59 4.67 3.17
C ARG A 85 -4.59 5.77 2.83
N SER A 86 -5.39 5.54 1.80
CA SER A 86 -6.51 6.39 1.43
C SER A 86 -7.76 5.99 2.22
N GLU A 87 -8.30 6.89 3.05
CA GLU A 87 -9.47 6.64 3.90
C GLU A 87 -10.72 6.22 3.10
N LYS A 88 -10.92 6.82 1.92
CA LYS A 88 -12.11 6.59 1.08
C LYS A 88 -11.96 5.42 0.12
N GLY A 89 -10.89 4.62 0.24
CA GLY A 89 -10.61 3.53 -0.71
C GLY A 89 -10.34 4.01 -2.13
N LEU A 90 -10.01 5.30 -2.31
CA LEU A 90 -9.63 5.85 -3.62
C LEU A 90 -8.26 5.31 -4.02
N SER A 91 -8.13 4.93 -5.29
CA SER A 91 -6.87 4.42 -5.83
C SER A 91 -5.80 5.50 -5.83
N ILE A 92 -4.62 5.16 -5.31
CA ILE A 92 -3.44 6.01 -5.34
C ILE A 92 -2.83 5.95 -6.75
N THR A 93 -2.72 7.10 -7.41
CA THR A 93 -2.28 7.22 -8.80
C THR A 93 -0.80 7.51 -8.92
N ASP A 94 -0.29 8.44 -8.12
CA ASP A 94 1.13 8.86 -8.12
C ASP A 94 1.65 8.98 -6.69
N ILE A 95 2.94 8.70 -6.50
CA ILE A 95 3.62 8.75 -5.21
C ILE A 95 4.97 9.43 -5.40
N ARG A 96 5.25 10.43 -4.56
CA ARG A 96 6.48 11.21 -4.61
C ARG A 96 7.08 11.35 -3.23
N VAL A 97 8.39 11.18 -3.16
CA VAL A 97 9.18 11.46 -1.95
C VAL A 97 9.83 12.84 -2.10
N MET A 98 9.48 13.75 -1.20
CA MET A 98 9.82 15.17 -1.25
C MET A 98 10.42 15.68 0.08
N GLY A 99 10.93 16.91 0.03
CA GLY A 99 11.64 17.57 1.13
C GLY A 99 13.16 17.44 1.01
N ARG A 100 13.89 18.34 1.68
CA ARG A 100 15.38 18.36 1.66
C ARG A 100 15.99 17.05 2.15
N THR A 101 15.37 16.43 3.15
CA THR A 101 15.82 15.17 3.76
C THR A 101 14.95 13.97 3.39
N SER A 102 14.16 14.05 2.31
CA SER A 102 13.20 13.00 1.92
C SER A 102 12.23 12.59 3.05
N ARG A 103 11.83 13.59 3.86
CA ARG A 103 10.98 13.46 5.04
C ARG A 103 9.52 13.20 4.72
N TYR A 104 9.05 13.69 3.58
CA TYR A 104 7.63 13.69 3.25
C TYR A 104 7.34 12.75 2.08
N VAL A 105 6.34 11.89 2.27
CA VAL A 105 5.76 11.08 1.20
C VAL A 105 4.43 11.70 0.82
N ILE A 106 4.26 12.02 -0.46
CA ILE A 106 3.04 12.60 -1.00
C ILE A 106 2.43 11.59 -1.95
N ALA A 107 1.18 11.21 -1.72
CA ALA A 107 0.39 10.37 -2.60
C ALA A 107 -0.80 11.15 -3.15
N TYR A 108 -1.02 10.99 -4.44
CA TYR A 108 -2.15 11.58 -5.15
C TYR A 108 -3.22 10.52 -5.36
N THR A 109 -4.47 10.89 -5.11
CA THR A 109 -5.64 10.13 -5.53
C THR A 109 -6.48 10.99 -6.49
N ALA A 110 -7.61 10.45 -6.95
CA ALA A 110 -8.52 11.19 -7.85
C ALA A 110 -9.04 12.51 -7.26
N SER A 111 -9.19 12.60 -5.93
CA SER A 111 -9.80 13.78 -5.28
C SER A 111 -9.10 14.22 -4.00
N THR A 112 -8.03 13.54 -3.59
CA THR A 112 -7.28 13.87 -2.37
C THR A 112 -5.79 13.84 -2.59
N LEU A 113 -5.08 14.65 -1.82
CA LEU A 113 -3.63 14.61 -1.65
C LEU A 113 -3.36 14.15 -0.22
N ILE A 114 -2.60 13.06 -0.09
CA ILE A 114 -2.21 12.48 1.20
C ILE A 114 -0.74 12.79 1.40
N MET A 115 -0.40 13.44 2.50
CA MET A 115 0.97 13.74 2.89
C MET A 115 1.28 13.00 4.19
N VAL A 116 2.36 12.22 4.19
CA VAL A 116 2.83 11.47 5.35
C VAL A 116 4.21 11.96 5.73
N ASP A 117 4.39 12.34 6.99
CA ASP A 117 5.70 12.59 7.59
C ASP A 117 6.31 11.26 8.02
N ARG A 118 7.47 10.91 7.47
CA ARG A 118 8.15 9.63 7.74
C ARG A 118 8.75 9.54 9.14
N GLU A 119 9.09 10.65 9.76
CA GLU A 119 9.72 10.65 11.09
C GLU A 119 8.68 10.60 12.21
N THR A 120 7.54 11.26 12.02
CA THR A 120 6.49 11.36 13.05
C THR A 120 5.29 10.48 12.78
N GLU A 121 5.27 9.81 11.62
CA GLU A 121 4.15 9.00 11.10
C GLU A 121 2.81 9.76 11.01
N LYS A 122 2.85 11.09 11.09
CA LYS A 122 1.66 11.93 10.98
C LYS A 122 1.17 11.97 9.54
N VAL A 123 -0.14 11.82 9.37
CA VAL A 123 -0.81 11.83 8.07
C VAL A 123 -1.70 13.06 7.98
N CYS A 124 -1.54 13.83 6.90
CA CYS A 124 -2.39 14.96 6.55
C CYS A 124 -3.09 14.66 5.23
N ILE A 125 -4.41 14.81 5.19
CA ILE A 125 -5.22 14.55 3.99
C ILE A 125 -5.88 15.85 3.54
N TYR A 126 -5.53 16.30 2.34
CA TYR A 126 -6.15 17.44 1.67
C TYR A 126 -7.17 16.95 0.65
N LYS A 127 -8.37 17.53 0.65
CA LYS A 127 -9.41 17.27 -0.35
C LYS A 127 -9.39 18.38 -1.40
N PHE A 128 -9.36 18.01 -2.67
CA PHE A 128 -9.58 18.98 -3.74
C PHE A 128 -11.06 19.36 -3.71
N VAL A 129 -11.35 20.63 -3.40
CA VAL A 129 -12.68 21.21 -3.57
C VAL A 129 -12.65 21.96 -4.89
N GLU A 130 -13.53 21.62 -5.82
CA GLU A 130 -13.74 22.44 -7.02
C GLU A 130 -14.18 23.84 -6.55
N LYS A 131 -13.30 24.84 -6.75
CA LYS A 131 -13.75 26.22 -6.75
C LYS A 131 -14.55 26.41 -8.03
N VAL A 132 -15.87 26.42 -7.92
CA VAL A 132 -16.75 26.97 -8.95
C VAL A 132 -16.38 28.45 -9.08
N PHE A 133 -15.59 28.78 -10.10
CA PHE A 133 -15.35 30.17 -10.47
C PHE A 133 -16.65 30.69 -11.10
N TYR A 134 -17.45 31.42 -10.33
CA TYR A 134 -18.43 32.31 -10.91
C TYR A 134 -17.65 33.46 -11.57
N ASN A 135 -17.59 33.46 -12.90
CA ASN A 135 -17.30 34.68 -13.64
C ASN A 135 -18.52 35.59 -13.47
N PHE A 136 -18.34 36.69 -12.74
CA PHE A 136 -19.23 37.86 -12.82
C PHE A 136 -18.72 38.80 -13.89
#